data_AF-A0A1X7USQ8-F1
#
_entry.id   AF-A0A1X7USQ8-F1
#
_cell.length_a   1.000
_cell.length_b   1.000
_cell.length_c   1.000
_cell.angle_alpha   90.00
_cell.angle_beta   90.00
_cell.angle_gamma   90.00
#
_symmetry.space_group_name_H-M   'P 1'
#
loop_
_entity.id
_entity.type
_entity.pdbx_description
1 polymer ?
#
loop_
_entity_poly.entity_id
_entity_poly.type
_entity_poly.pdbx_seq_one_letter_code
_entity_poly.pdbx_strand_id
1 'polypeptide(L)'
;MVLHGLEFAYVYIDDVLVASSYQVEHKNDLIQIINRFKEYGVFIYPEKCEFGQCSLHFLDIWPMRMSQRLLKQFLRLINFYHRFLPHRSQTPQPLYSSLSSTPARSPISWTDDLVNVFYKAKSALGEATYVSS
;
A
#
# COMPACT_ATOMS: atom_id res chain seq x y z
N MET A 1 8.38 -20.39 1.11
CA MET A 1 8.05 -19.12 0.42
C MET A 1 9.31 -18.65 -0.29
N VAL A 2 9.24 -18.19 -1.54
CA VAL A 2 10.42 -17.91 -2.42
C VAL A 2 11.46 -16.97 -1.78
N LEU A 3 11.01 -16.09 -0.87
CA LEU A 3 11.83 -15.08 -0.20
C LEU A 3 12.20 -15.43 1.25
N HIS A 4 11.93 -16.66 1.70
CA HIS A 4 12.27 -17.08 3.06
C HIS A 4 13.79 -17.03 3.27
N GLY A 5 14.23 -16.38 4.36
CA GLY A 5 15.64 -16.17 4.68
C GLY A 5 16.26 -14.87 4.16
N LEU A 6 15.49 -14.00 3.48
CA LEU A 6 15.94 -12.65 3.12
C LEU A 6 15.31 -11.61 4.05
N GLU A 7 16.07 -11.15 5.05
CA GLU A 7 15.58 -10.15 6.03
C GLU A 7 15.37 -8.76 5.41
N PHE A 8 15.94 -8.50 4.24
CA PHE A 8 15.84 -7.24 3.50
C PHE A 8 14.66 -7.21 2.49
N ALA A 9 13.86 -8.28 2.41
CA ALA A 9 12.76 -8.40 1.46
C ALA A 9 11.40 -8.54 2.18
N TYR A 10 10.50 -7.61 1.94
CA TYR A 10 9.15 -7.59 2.50
C TYR A 10 8.13 -7.86 1.41
N VAL A 11 7.28 -8.86 1.61
CA VAL A 11 6.22 -9.21 0.65
C VAL A 11 4.92 -8.60 1.11
N TYR A 12 4.30 -7.81 0.23
CA TYR A 12 2.98 -7.25 0.43
C TYR A 12 2.07 -7.64 -0.73
N ILE A 13 1.32 -8.73 -0.55
CA ILE A 13 0.41 -9.30 -1.56
C ILE A 13 1.11 -9.55 -2.91
N ASP A 14 0.97 -8.64 -3.86
CA ASP A 14 1.51 -8.73 -5.22
C ASP A 14 2.85 -7.98 -5.37
N ASP A 15 3.24 -7.20 -4.37
CA ASP A 15 4.42 -6.35 -4.39
C ASP A 15 5.52 -6.90 -3.48
N VAL A 16 6.76 -6.79 -3.93
CA VAL A 16 7.94 -7.15 -3.15
C VAL A 16 8.76 -5.88 -2.95
N LEU A 17 8.86 -5.48 -1.69
CA LEU A 17 9.63 -4.34 -1.24
C LEU A 17 11.02 -4.82 -0.82
N VAL A 18 12.05 -4.19 -1.36
CA VAL A 18 13.45 -4.46 -1.00
C VAL A 18 13.99 -3.19 -0.37
N ALA A 19 14.59 -3.29 0.80
CA ALA A 19 15.16 -2.14 1.50
C ALA A 19 16.48 -2.53 2.14
N SER A 20 17.51 -1.71 1.93
CA SER A 20 18.85 -1.91 2.47
C SER A 20 19.44 -0.55 2.89
N SER A 21 20.35 -0.56 3.86
CA SER A 21 20.92 0.67 4.44
C SER A 21 21.87 1.41 3.49
N TYR A 22 22.48 0.71 2.54
CA TYR A 22 23.47 1.27 1.61
C TYR A 22 23.20 0.85 0.17
N GLN A 23 23.48 1.75 -0.79
CA GLN A 23 23.21 1.53 -2.21
C GLN A 23 23.99 0.33 -2.80
N VAL A 24 25.22 0.09 -2.32
CA VAL A 24 26.06 -1.03 -2.77
C VAL A 24 25.47 -2.37 -2.31
N GLU A 25 25.04 -2.45 -1.06
CA GLU A 25 24.36 -3.63 -0.50
C GLU A 25 23.02 -3.86 -1.20
N HIS A 26 22.25 -2.80 -1.41
CA HIS A 26 20.96 -2.85 -2.07
C HIS A 26 21.04 -3.44 -3.49
N LYS A 27 22.11 -3.14 -4.23
CA LYS A 27 22.36 -3.73 -5.55
C LYS A 27 22.58 -5.25 -5.45
N ASN A 28 23.34 -5.71 -4.46
CA ASN A 28 23.57 -7.14 -4.24
C ASN A 28 22.28 -7.86 -3.81
N ASP A 29 21.49 -7.23 -2.95
CA ASP A 29 20.19 -7.73 -2.48
C ASP A 29 19.20 -7.91 -3.63
N LEU A 30 19.11 -6.91 -4.51
CA LEU A 30 18.29 -6.97 -5.73
C LEU A 30 18.72 -8.11 -6.65
N ILE A 31 20.02 -8.29 -6.89
CA ILE A 31 20.54 -9.38 -7.73
C ILE A 31 20.16 -10.73 -7.13
N GLN A 32 20.30 -10.90 -5.82
CA GLN A 32 19.94 -12.15 -5.13
C GLN A 32 18.46 -12.47 -5.27
N ILE A 33 17.58 -11.48 -5.14
CA ILE A 33 16.12 -11.65 -5.30
C ILE A 33 15.76 -11.98 -6.75
N ILE A 34 16.29 -11.25 -7.72
CA ILE A 34 15.99 -11.48 -9.13
C ILE A 34 16.41 -12.88 -9.56
N ASN A 35 17.58 -13.34 -9.10
CA ASN A 35 18.05 -14.70 -9.37
C ASN A 35 17.13 -15.75 -8.75
N ARG A 36 16.66 -15.51 -7.52
CA ARG A 36 15.65 -16.36 -6.86
C ARG A 36 14.36 -16.42 -7.67
N PHE A 37 13.85 -15.28 -8.11
CA PHE A 37 12.62 -15.22 -8.88
C PHE A 37 12.75 -15.98 -10.19
N LYS A 38 13.89 -15.89 -10.88
CA LYS A 38 14.17 -16.70 -12.07
C LYS A 38 14.18 -18.20 -11.75
N GLU A 39 14.82 -18.62 -10.66
CA GLU A 39 14.93 -20.03 -10.27
C GLU A 39 13.56 -20.64 -9.92
N TYR A 40 12.68 -19.87 -9.28
CA TYR A 40 11.34 -20.30 -8.89
C TYR A 40 10.26 -20.00 -9.95
N GLY A 41 10.63 -19.50 -11.12
CA GLY A 41 9.69 -19.22 -12.22
C GLY A 41 8.76 -18.03 -11.98
N VAL A 42 9.14 -17.08 -11.12
CA VAL A 42 8.41 -15.84 -10.86
C VAL A 42 8.77 -14.80 -11.93
N PHE A 43 7.77 -14.35 -12.68
CA PHE A 43 7.94 -13.31 -13.69
C PHE A 43 7.87 -11.92 -13.07
N ILE A 44 8.90 -11.12 -13.33
CA ILE A 44 8.97 -9.71 -12.94
C ILE A 44 8.61 -8.88 -14.17
N TYR A 45 7.78 -7.85 -13.98
CA TYR A 45 7.44 -6.86 -15.02
C TYR A 45 8.30 -5.61 -14.84
N PRO A 46 9.41 -5.43 -15.59
CA PRO A 46 10.35 -4.34 -15.35
C PRO A 46 9.70 -2.96 -15.46
N GLU A 47 8.69 -2.82 -16.32
CA GLU A 47 7.92 -1.60 -16.51
C GLU A 47 7.06 -1.21 -15.29
N LYS A 48 6.84 -2.15 -14.36
CA LYS A 48 6.11 -1.92 -13.10
C LYS A 48 7.04 -1.86 -11.89
N CYS A 49 8.33 -2.07 -12.07
CA CYS A 49 9.31 -2.04 -10.99
C CYS A 49 9.90 -0.65 -10.82
N GLU A 50 9.92 -0.14 -9.60
CA GLU A 50 10.60 1.10 -9.23
C GLU A 50 11.89 0.75 -8.49
N PHE A 51 13.04 1.18 -9.02
CA PHE A 51 14.37 0.89 -8.46
C PHE A 51 15.09 2.16 -8.03
N GLY A 52 15.95 2.05 -7.01
CA GLY A 52 16.87 3.12 -6.61
C GLY A 52 16.22 4.34 -5.98
N GLN A 53 15.02 4.18 -5.43
CA GLN A 53 14.33 5.25 -4.70
C GLN A 53 14.93 5.38 -3.29
N CYS A 54 15.35 6.59 -2.92
CA CYS A 54 15.84 6.89 -1.56
C CYS A 54 14.71 6.86 -0.51
N SER A 55 13.45 6.91 -0.95
CA SER A 55 12.26 6.78 -0.13
C SER A 55 11.19 6.01 -0.90
N LEU A 56 10.46 5.12 -0.21
CA LEU A 56 9.35 4.37 -0.81
C LEU A 56 8.14 5.28 -1.05
N HIS A 57 8.12 5.98 -2.19
CA HIS A 57 6.93 6.71 -2.67
C HIS A 57 5.75 5.77 -3.01
N PHE A 58 5.97 4.44 -2.97
CA PHE A 58 4.97 3.43 -3.29
C PHE A 58 3.70 3.55 -2.43
N LEU A 59 3.83 3.93 -1.16
CA LEU A 59 2.69 4.12 -0.27
C LEU A 59 2.06 5.52 -0.42
N ASP A 60 2.82 6.51 -0.91
CA ASP A 60 2.41 7.92 -0.96
C ASP A 60 1.51 8.27 -2.16
N ILE A 61 1.57 7.47 -3.24
CA ILE A 61 0.70 7.63 -4.42
C ILE A 61 -0.51 6.70 -4.42
N TRP A 62 -0.65 5.83 -3.41
CA TRP A 62 -1.76 4.89 -3.29
C TRP A 62 -3.15 5.51 -3.51
N PRO A 63 -3.53 6.61 -2.81
CA PRO A 63 -4.84 7.22 -3.02
C PRO A 63 -5.03 7.64 -4.48
N MET A 64 -4.02 8.28 -5.08
CA MET A 64 -4.06 8.81 -6.44
C MET A 64 -4.22 7.73 -7.52
N ARG A 65 -3.77 6.49 -7.24
CA ARG A 65 -3.92 5.34 -8.16
C ARG A 65 -5.24 4.58 -7.97
N MET A 66 -6.04 4.90 -6.95
CA MET A 66 -7.31 4.19 -6.71
C MET A 66 -8.45 4.69 -7.60
N SER A 67 -9.20 3.72 -8.14
CA SER A 67 -10.52 4.00 -8.73
C SER A 67 -11.57 4.22 -7.65
N GLN A 68 -12.69 4.89 -8.00
CA GLN A 68 -13.86 5.00 -7.11
C GLN A 68 -14.35 3.64 -6.59
N ARG A 69 -14.24 2.56 -7.39
CA ARG A 69 -14.63 1.21 -6.98
C ARG A 69 -13.74 0.70 -5.85
N LEU A 70 -12.42 0.85 -6.01
CA LEU A 70 -11.44 0.40 -5.03
C LEU A 70 -11.56 1.22 -3.73
N LEU A 71 -11.75 2.54 -3.84
CA LEU A 71 -11.98 3.39 -2.68
C LEU A 71 -13.26 2.99 -1.92
N LYS A 72 -14.36 2.69 -2.61
CA LYS A 72 -15.59 2.17 -1.98
C LYS A 72 -15.36 0.83 -1.26
N GLN A 73 -14.55 -0.07 -1.83
CA GLN A 73 -14.20 -1.35 -1.19
C GLN A 73 -13.33 -1.13 0.06
N PHE A 74 -12.36 -0.23 -0.01
CA PHE A 74 -11.53 0.15 1.13
C PHE A 74 -12.36 0.75 2.27
N LEU A 75 -13.27 1.68 1.96
CA LEU A 75 -14.18 2.27 2.95
C LEU A 75 -15.10 1.25 3.61
N ARG A 76 -15.60 0.27 2.84
CA ARG A 76 -16.36 -0.85 3.39
C ARG A 76 -15.52 -1.69 4.36
N LEU A 77 -14.25 -1.92 4.03
CA LEU A 77 -13.33 -2.67 4.89
C LEU A 77 -13.08 -1.91 6.20
N ILE A 78 -12.82 -0.60 6.14
CA ILE A 78 -12.73 0.25 7.34
C ILE A 78 -14.01 0.16 8.17
N ASN A 79 -15.19 0.23 7.54
CA ASN A 79 -16.46 0.12 8.26
C ASN A 79 -16.63 -1.27 8.93
N PHE A 80 -16.19 -2.34 8.27
CA PHE A 80 -16.19 -3.68 8.84
C PHE A 80 -15.28 -3.77 10.08
N TYR A 81 -14.09 -3.18 10.01
CA TYR A 81 -13.13 -3.17 11.12
C TYR A 81 -13.39 -2.04 12.14
N HIS A 82 -14.41 -1.21 11.95
CA HIS A 82 -14.72 -0.06 12.83
C HIS A 82 -14.96 -0.45 14.28
N ARG A 83 -15.47 -1.67 14.52
CA ARG A 83 -15.63 -2.25 15.86
C ARG A 83 -14.30 -2.42 16.61
N PHE A 84 -13.19 -2.57 15.89
CA PHE A 84 -11.86 -2.85 16.42
C PHE A 84 -10.93 -1.62 16.40
N LEU A 85 -11.37 -0.47 15.87
CA LEU A 85 -10.55 0.74 15.84
C LEU A 85 -10.61 1.50 17.18
N PRO A 86 -9.47 1.79 17.82
CA PRO A 86 -9.42 2.73 18.91
C PRO A 86 -9.76 4.13 18.35
N HIS A 87 -10.74 4.80 18.94
CA HIS A 87 -11.32 6.08 18.47
C HIS A 87 -12.26 5.98 17.24
N ARG A 88 -13.47 5.43 17.47
CA ARG A 88 -14.62 5.32 16.53
C ARG A 88 -14.96 6.58 15.71
N SER A 89 -14.53 7.77 16.12
CA SER A 89 -15.05 9.04 15.62
C SER A 89 -14.38 9.56 14.34
N GLN A 90 -13.19 9.09 13.97
CA GLN A 90 -12.53 9.51 12.73
C GLN A 90 -12.92 8.63 11.54
N THR A 91 -14.23 8.40 11.37
CA THR A 91 -14.72 7.83 10.13
C THR A 91 -14.26 8.75 9.00
N PRO A 92 -13.73 8.23 7.88
CA PRO A 92 -13.28 9.04 6.75
C PRO A 92 -14.47 9.69 5.99
N GLN A 93 -15.29 10.46 6.69
CA GLN A 93 -16.43 11.21 6.19
C GLN A 93 -16.06 12.08 4.98
N PRO A 94 -14.89 12.77 4.94
CA PRO A 94 -14.46 13.49 3.75
C PRO A 94 -14.35 12.60 2.50
N LEU A 95 -13.92 11.33 2.64
CA LEU A 95 -13.85 10.38 1.53
C LEU A 95 -15.25 9.92 1.09
N TYR A 96 -16.19 9.74 2.01
CA TYR A 96 -17.59 9.44 1.68
C TYR A 96 -18.26 10.60 0.94
N SER A 97 -18.09 11.83 1.44
CA SER A 97 -18.63 13.05 0.84
C SER A 97 -18.07 13.26 -0.57
N SER A 98 -16.75 13.11 -0.76
CA SER A 98 -16.09 13.21 -2.07
C SER A 98 -16.61 12.16 -3.07
N LEU A 99 -16.82 10.92 -2.64
CA LEU A 99 -17.41 9.87 -3.48
C LEU A 99 -18.88 10.11 -3.82
N SER A 100 -19.63 10.79 -2.95
CA SER A 100 -21.04 11.11 -3.19
C SER A 100 -21.23 12.26 -4.18
N SER A 101 -20.31 13.23 -4.19
CA SER A 101 -20.34 14.39 -5.07
C SER A 101 -19.71 14.13 -6.44
N THR A 102 -18.85 13.11 -6.56
CA THR A 102 -18.18 12.77 -7.81
C THR A 102 -19.08 11.90 -8.70
N PRO A 103 -19.30 12.25 -9.98
CA PRO A 103 -20.08 11.43 -10.91
C PRO A 103 -19.52 10.01 -11.03
N ALA A 104 -20.41 9.04 -11.23
CA ALA A 104 -20.01 7.65 -11.39
C ALA A 104 -19.04 7.51 -12.57
N ARG A 105 -17.91 6.84 -12.34
CA ARG A 105 -16.81 6.60 -13.31
C ARG A 105 -15.89 7.80 -13.60
N SER A 106 -16.07 8.94 -12.96
CA SER A 106 -15.11 10.05 -13.03
C SER A 106 -13.89 9.82 -12.13
N PRO A 107 -12.70 10.36 -12.47
CA PRO A 107 -11.55 10.33 -11.58
C PRO A 107 -11.85 11.07 -10.27
N ILE A 108 -11.27 10.59 -9.17
CA ILE A 108 -11.40 11.24 -7.86
C ILE A 108 -10.44 12.43 -7.81
N SER A 109 -10.96 13.61 -7.48
CA SER A 109 -10.13 14.78 -7.21
C SER A 109 -9.54 14.66 -5.81
N TRP A 110 -8.34 14.09 -5.71
CA TRP A 110 -7.60 14.00 -4.45
C TRP A 110 -7.00 15.35 -4.09
N THR A 111 -7.47 15.92 -2.98
CA THR A 111 -6.83 17.07 -2.33
C THR A 111 -5.93 16.59 -1.20
N ASP A 112 -4.98 17.43 -0.76
CA ASP A 112 -4.07 17.11 0.34
C ASP A 112 -4.81 16.68 1.62
N ASP A 113 -5.97 17.28 1.89
CA ASP A 113 -6.84 16.89 3.00
C ASP A 113 -7.40 15.46 2.86
N LEU A 114 -7.85 15.09 1.66
CA LEU A 114 -8.37 13.74 1.38
C LEU A 114 -7.26 12.69 1.47
N VAL A 115 -6.06 13.03 1.02
CA VAL A 115 -4.86 12.20 1.12
C VAL A 115 -4.50 11.97 2.60
N ASN A 116 -4.50 13.02 3.43
CA ASN A 116 -4.23 12.92 4.86
C ASN A 116 -5.27 12.04 5.58
N VAL A 117 -6.56 12.23 5.26
CA VAL A 117 -7.65 11.38 5.81
C VAL A 117 -7.48 9.92 5.40
N PHE A 118 -7.07 9.66 4.16
CA PHE A 118 -6.79 8.32 3.68
C PHE A 118 -5.64 7.66 4.47
N TYR A 119 -4.53 8.36 4.70
CA TYR A 119 -3.41 7.81 5.46
C TYR A 119 -3.74 7.56 6.93
N LYS A 120 -4.48 8.46 7.57
CA LYS A 120 -4.98 8.23 8.94
C LYS A 120 -5.84 6.97 9.01
N ALA A 121 -6.74 6.78 8.05
CA ALA A 121 -7.59 5.59 8.01
C ALA A 121 -6.79 4.30 7.74
N LYS A 122 -5.77 4.37 6.88
CA LYS A 122 -4.84 3.26 6.62
C LYS A 122 -4.01 2.89 7.86
N SER A 123 -3.50 3.89 8.58
CA SER A 123 -2.74 3.70 9.82
C SER A 123 -3.60 3.04 10.90
N ALA A 124 -4.82 3.56 11.10
CA ALA A 124 -5.75 3.01 12.09
C ALA A 124 -6.11 1.54 11.78
N LEU A 125 -6.27 1.19 10.50
CA LEU A 125 -6.50 -0.19 10.09
C LEU A 125 -5.29 -1.10 10.39
N GLY A 126 -4.06 -0.60 10.18
CA GLY A 126 -2.83 -1.31 10.53
C GLY A 126 -2.75 -1.61 12.03
N GLU A 127 -3.05 -0.63 12.87
CA GLU A 127 -3.10 -0.78 14.33
C GLU A 127 -4.17 -1.79 14.78
N ALA A 128 -5.38 -1.73 14.20
CA ALA A 128 -6.45 -2.68 14.55
C ALA A 128 -6.12 -4.13 14.15
N THR A 129 -5.35 -4.32 13.08
CA THR A 129 -4.93 -5.67 12.65
C THR A 129 -3.90 -6.25 13.63
N TYR A 130 -3.04 -5.42 14.23
CA TYR A 130 -2.06 -5.86 15.24
C TYR A 130 -2.71 -6.26 16.57
N VAL A 131 -3.85 -5.67 16.93
CA VAL A 131 -4.57 -5.98 18.18
C VAL A 131 -5.49 -7.21 18.04
N SER A 132 -5.76 -7.68 16.82
CA SER A 132 -6.66 -8.81 16.54
C SER A 132 -5.96 -10.13 16.21
N SER A 133 -4.62 -10.17 16.28
CA SER A 133 -3.78 -11.36 16.06
C SER A 133 -3.21 -11.94 17.34
#